data_AF-A0A937XA83-F1
#
_entry.id   AF-A0A937XA83-F1
#
_cell.length_a   1.000
_cell.length_b   1.000
_cell.length_c   1.000
_cell.angle_alpha   90.00
_cell.angle_beta   90.00
_cell.angle_gamma   90.00
#
_symmetry.space_group_name_H-M   'P 1'
#
loop_
_entity.id
_entity.type
_entity.pdbx_description
1 polymer ?
#
loop_
_entity_poly.entity_id
_entity_poly.type
_entity_poly.pdbx_seq_one_letter_code
_entity_poly.pdbx_strand_id
1 'polypeptide(L)' 'MGISERSMKRPVTVTMVTLAVVIFGLVALARLPLNLLPDISYPTLTIRTEYADSAPAEVEKLVTEPLEEAVSV' A
#
# COMPACT_ATOMS: atom_id res chain seq x y z
N MET A 1 18.31 -18.65 -39.35
CA MET A 1 17.96 -19.67 -38.34
C MET A 1 17.08 -19.01 -37.28
N GLY A 2 15.77 -19.04 -37.49
CA GLY A 2 14.81 -18.30 -36.65
C GLY A 2 14.37 -19.10 -35.42
N ILE A 3 13.90 -18.39 -34.41
CA ILE A 3 13.23 -18.94 -33.23
C ILE A 3 12.07 -19.89 -33.60
N SER A 4 11.38 -19.63 -34.72
CA SER A 4 10.29 -20.48 -35.22
C SER A 4 10.74 -21.90 -35.59
N GLU A 5 11.90 -22.05 -36.23
CA GLU A 5 12.41 -23.36 -36.68
C GLU A 5 12.91 -24.21 -35.50
N ARG A 6 13.48 -23.56 -34.48
CA ARG A 6 13.89 -24.22 -33.23
C ARG A 6 12.68 -24.67 -32.41
N SER A 7 11.62 -23.88 -32.38
CA SER A 7 10.37 -24.21 -31.69
C SER A 7 9.63 -25.39 -32.34
N MET A 8 9.66 -25.52 -33.67
CA MET A 8 9.05 -26.65 -34.38
C MET A 8 9.83 -27.97 -34.22
N LYS A 9 11.16 -27.92 -34.05
CA LYS A 9 11.99 -29.12 -33.86
C LYS A 9 11.87 -29.76 -32.46
N ARG A 10 11.39 -29.03 -31.45
CA ARG A 10 11.18 -29.54 -30.09
C ARG A 10 9.79 -29.17 -29.55
N PRO A 11 8.71 -29.74 -30.13
CA PRO A 11 7.34 -29.38 -29.77
C PRO A 11 7.05 -29.65 -28.28
N VAL A 12 7.64 -30.71 -27.71
CA VAL A 12 7.48 -31.07 -26.29
C VAL A 12 8.06 -30.01 -25.34
N THR A 13 9.19 -29.39 -25.69
CA THR A 13 9.79 -28.35 -24.84
C THR A 13 8.94 -27.08 -24.87
N VAL A 14 8.41 -26.70 -26.03
CA VAL A 14 7.54 -25.53 -26.16
C VAL A 14 6.25 -25.74 -25.39
N THR A 15 5.61 -26.91 -25.53
CA THR A 15 4.37 -27.20 -24.79
C THR A 15 4.59 -27.25 -23.28
N MET A 16 5.68 -27.85 -22.78
CA MET A 16 6.00 -27.81 -21.34
C MET A 16 6.17 -26.38 -20.82
N VAL A 17 6.87 -25.51 -21.56
CA VAL A 17 7.06 -24.11 -21.16
C VAL A 17 5.74 -23.35 -21.16
N THR A 18 4.92 -23.51 -22.21
CA THR A 18 3.59 -22.91 -22.26
C THR A 18 2.71 -23.39 -21.11
N LEU A 19 2.72 -24.69 -20.81
CA LEU A 19 1.96 -25.27 -19.70
C LEU A 19 2.43 -24.74 -18.35
N ALA A 20 3.74 -24.62 -18.16
CA ALA A 20 4.33 -24.05 -16.95
C ALA A 20 3.89 -22.60 -16.76
N VAL A 21 3.93 -21.77 -17.81
CA VAL A 21 3.48 -20.37 -17.76
C VAL A 21 1.99 -20.28 -17.43
N VAL A 22 1.15 -21.14 -18.01
CA VAL A 22 -0.30 -21.17 -17.74
C VAL A 22 -0.57 -21.54 -16.28
N ILE A 23 0.09 -22.56 -15.74
CA ILE A 23 -0.08 -22.99 -14.34
C ILE A 23 0.38 -21.89 -13.39
N PHE A 24 1.56 -21.31 -13.63
CA PHE A 24 2.07 -20.19 -12.83
C PHE A 24 1.12 -18.98 -12.89
N GLY A 25 0.59 -18.66 -14.07
CA GLY A 25 -0.37 -17.58 -14.27
C GLY A 25 -1.66 -17.81 -13.49
N LEU A 26 -2.22 -19.03 -13.52
CA LEU A 26 -3.42 -19.39 -12.77
C LEU A 26 -3.20 -19.29 -11.25
N VAL A 27 -2.06 -19.78 -10.76
CA VAL A 27 -1.71 -19.68 -9.33
C VAL A 27 -1.50 -18.22 -8.91
N ALA A 28 -0.83 -17.42 -9.73
CA ALA A 28 -0.61 -15.99 -9.46
C ALA A 28 -1.94 -15.23 -9.42
N LEU A 29 -2.85 -15.51 -10.35
CA LEU A 29 -4.18 -14.90 -10.38
C LEU A 29 -5.01 -15.28 -9.15
N ALA A 30 -4.98 -16.56 -8.75
CA ALA A 30 -5.71 -17.04 -7.57
C ALA A 30 -5.14 -16.53 -6.23
N ARG A 31 -3.83 -16.23 -6.18
CA ARG A 31 -3.16 -15.72 -4.98
C ARG A 31 -3.14 -14.20 -4.87
N LEU A 32 -3.71 -13.48 -5.83
CA LEU A 32 -3.75 -12.02 -5.78
C LEU A 32 -4.64 -11.58 -4.61
N PRO A 33 -4.10 -10.94 -3.55
CA PRO A 33 -4.91 -10.47 -2.45
C PRO A 33 -5.74 -9.28 -2.94
N LEU A 34 -7.03 -9.51 -3.15
CA LEU A 34 -7.98 -8.46 -3.47
C LEU A 34 -8.35 -7.74 -2.16
N ASN A 35 -7.66 -6.65 -1.89
CA ASN A 35 -8.03 -5.75 -0.80
C ASN A 35 -9.26 -4.94 -1.22
N LEU A 36 -10.45 -5.49 -0.95
CA LEU A 36 -11.75 -4.88 -1.26
C LEU A 36 -12.02 -3.61 -0.45
N LEU A 37 -11.43 -3.53 0.75
CA LEU A 37 -11.34 -2.34 1.57
C LEU A 37 -9.84 -2.07 1.74
N PRO A 38 -9.21 -1.27 0.85
CA PRO A 38 -7.89 -0.75 1.19
C PRO A 38 -8.05 0.01 2.50
N ASP A 39 -7.23 -0.30 3.51
CA ASP A 39 -7.16 0.48 4.73
C ASP A 39 -6.71 1.88 4.34
N ILE A 40 -7.66 2.78 4.11
CA ILE A 40 -7.39 4.20 3.93
C ILE A 40 -7.07 4.75 5.32
N SER A 41 -5.87 4.46 5.79
CA SER A 41 -5.31 5.11 6.96
C SER A 41 -4.97 6.54 6.57
N TYR A 42 -5.95 7.44 6.61
CA TYR A 42 -5.66 8.86 6.63
C TYR A 42 -4.80 9.12 7.87
N PRO A 43 -3.56 9.60 7.75
CA PRO A 43 -2.72 9.84 8.90
C PRO A 43 -3.32 11.01 9.68
N THR A 44 -4.09 10.71 10.72
CA THR A 44 -4.60 11.70 11.67
C THR A 44 -3.69 11.72 12.88
N LEU A 45 -3.08 12.86 13.15
CA LEU A 45 -2.30 13.11 14.36
C LEU A 45 -3.19 13.88 15.33
N THR A 46 -3.56 13.26 16.45
CA THR A 46 -4.31 13.93 17.53
C THR A 46 -3.35 14.30 18.65
N ILE A 47 -3.17 15.60 18.89
CA ILE A 47 -2.40 16.09 20.04
C ILE A 47 -3.41 16.53 21.11
N ARG A 48 -3.33 15.92 22.29
CA ARG A 48 -4.18 16.26 23.44
C ARG A 48 -3.30 16.77 24.56
N THR A 49 -3.52 18.01 24.96
CA THR A 49 -2.85 18.65 26.09
C THR A 49 -3.88 18.87 27.20
N GLU A 50 -3.54 18.48 28.43
CA GLU A 50 -4.34 18.72 29.61
C GLU A 50 -3.63 19.77 30.48
N TYR A 51 -4.28 20.90 30.72
CA TYR A 51 -3.77 21.94 31.60
C TYR A 51 -4.83 22.24 32.66
N ALA A 52 -4.58 21.77 33.89
CA ALA A 52 -5.51 21.89 35.01
C ALA A 52 -5.52 23.32 35.59
N ASP A 53 -6.64 23.66 36.24
CA ASP A 53 -6.80 24.89 37.02
C ASP A 53 -6.64 26.22 36.24
N SER A 54 -6.83 26.19 34.92
CA SER A 54 -6.74 27.37 34.05
C SER A 54 -8.04 27.65 33.32
N ALA A 55 -8.31 28.94 33.07
CA ALA A 55 -9.48 29.32 32.31
C ALA A 55 -9.36 28.78 30.86
N PRO A 56 -10.46 28.32 30.23
CA PRO A 56 -10.40 27.82 28.84
C PRO A 56 -9.72 28.80 27.87
N ALA A 57 -9.93 30.10 28.06
CA ALA A 57 -9.30 31.15 27.25
C ALA A 57 -7.79 31.29 27.46
N GLU A 58 -7.27 30.95 28.64
CA GLU A 58 -5.83 30.94 28.92
C GLU A 58 -5.17 29.69 28.34
N VAL A 59 -5.84 28.54 28.38
CA VAL A 59 -5.34 27.29 27.77
C VAL A 59 -5.22 27.45 26.24
N GLU A 60 -6.20 28.09 25.61
CA GLU A 60 -6.16 28.41 24.17
C GLU A 60 -4.93 29.25 23.83
N LYS A 61 -4.72 30.35 24.53
CA LYS A 61 -3.66 31.31 24.23
C LYS A 61 -2.25 30.83 24.61
N LEU A 62 -2.11 30.10 25.72
CA LEU A 62 -0.81 29.69 26.26
C LEU A 62 -0.36 28.31 25.79
N VAL A 63 -1.30 27.45 25.38
CA VAL A 63 -1.02 26.06 25.01
C VAL A 63 -1.44 25.78 23.58
N THR A 64 -2.68 26.07 23.18
CA THR A 64 -3.17 25.71 21.84
C THR A 64 -2.54 26.55 20.73
N GLU A 65 -2.55 27.89 20.85
CA GLU A 65 -1.95 28.81 19.85
C GLU A 65 -0.47 28.50 19.54
N PRO A 66 0.46 28.41 20.52
CA PRO A 66 1.86 28.12 20.20
C PRO A 66 2.07 26.70 19.67
N LEU A 67 1.19 25.77 20.01
CA LEU A 67 1.27 24.38 19.55
C LEU A 67 0.74 24.23 18.12
N GLU A 68 -0.27 25.01 17.73
CA GLU A 68 -0.68 25.16 16.34
C GLU A 68 0.42 25.83 15.52
N GLU A 69 1.06 26.90 16.01
CA GLU A 69 2.17 27.56 15.31
C GLU A 69 3.38 26.64 15.11
N ALA A 70 3.69 25.78 16.09
CA ALA A 70 4.80 24.83 16.00
C ALA A 70 4.52 23.64 15.06
N VAL A 71 3.25 23.27 14.87
CA VAL A 71 2.83 22.11 14.05
C VAL A 71 2.40 22.54 12.64
N SER A 72 1.98 23.79 12.46
CA SER A 72 1.65 24.37 11.16
C SER A 72 2.94 24.59 10.36
N VAL A 73 3.22 23.66 9.43
CA VAL A 73 4.28 23.76 8.41
C VAL A 73 3.83 24.65 7.26
#